data_AF-A0A2D8S7V3-F1
#
_entry.id   AF-A0A2D8S7V3-F1
#
_cell.length_a   1.000
_cell.length_b   1.000
_cell.length_c   1.000
_cell.angle_alpha   90.00
_cell.angle_beta   90.00
_cell.angle_gamma   90.00
#
_symmetry.space_group_name_H-M   'P 1'
#
loop_
_entity.id
_entity.type
_entity.pdbx_description
1 polymer ?
#
loop_
_entity_poly.entity_id
_entity_poly.type
_entity_poly.pdbx_seq_one_letter_code
_entity_poly.pdbx_strand_id
1 'polypeptide(L)'
;MNIGDNVEYENEYGEKCKGSIVNIQSDMDSYDEMRLKDGVPLYYSKKLKKFVPVKPKNMDSVFVEVFKGNNVNEFLRFSSVA
;
A
#
# COMPACT_ATOMS: atom_id res chain seq x y z
N MET A 1 -7.25 -4.31 -6.60
CA MET A 1 -6.07 -3.53 -6.18
C MET A 1 -4.88 -4.47 -6.06
N ASN A 2 -3.97 -4.38 -7.00
CA ASN A 2 -2.72 -5.13 -7.11
C ASN A 2 -1.60 -4.17 -7.50
N ILE A 3 -0.35 -4.60 -7.32
CA ILE A 3 0.80 -3.88 -7.88
C ILE A 3 0.64 -3.85 -9.41
N GLY A 4 0.72 -2.66 -9.99
CA GLY A 4 0.48 -2.38 -11.41
C GLY A 4 -0.92 -1.85 -11.72
N ASP A 5 -1.89 -1.97 -10.80
CA ASP A 5 -3.23 -1.42 -11.02
C ASP A 5 -3.18 0.11 -10.95
N ASN A 6 -4.00 0.77 -11.79
CA ASN A 6 -4.26 2.20 -11.66
C ASN A 6 -5.34 2.44 -10.61
N VAL A 7 -5.10 3.38 -9.70
CA VAL A 7 -6.01 3.78 -8.63
C VAL A 7 -6.33 5.26 -8.69
N GLU A 8 -7.54 5.58 -8.24
CA GLU A 8 -8.00 6.94 -8.00
C GLU A 8 -7.89 7.26 -6.51
N TYR A 9 -7.37 8.43 -6.20
CA TYR A 9 -7.21 8.87 -4.82
C TYR A 9 -7.30 10.39 -4.72
N GLU A 10 -7.54 10.87 -3.51
CA GLU A 10 -7.51 12.30 -3.20
C GLU A 10 -6.18 12.63 -2.52
N ASN A 11 -5.45 13.63 -3.03
CA ASN A 11 -4.20 14.07 -2.42
C ASN A 11 -4.47 14.94 -1.18
N GLU A 12 -3.41 15.35 -0.48
CA GLU A 12 -3.51 16.20 0.72
C GLU A 12 -4.13 17.58 0.46
N TYR A 13 -4.24 18.00 -0.80
CA TYR A 13 -4.85 19.25 -1.24
C TYR A 13 -6.32 19.11 -1.69
N GLY A 14 -6.90 17.91 -1.59
CA GLY A 14 -8.27 17.64 -2.01
C GLY A 14 -8.44 17.42 -3.53
N GLU A 15 -7.35 17.25 -4.26
CA GLU A 15 -7.38 17.05 -5.71
C GLU A 15 -7.47 15.57 -6.06
N LYS A 16 -8.37 15.23 -6.98
CA LYS A 16 -8.50 13.88 -7.51
C LYS A 16 -7.32 13.56 -8.43
N CYS A 17 -6.52 12.60 -8.01
CA CYS A 17 -5.34 12.12 -8.71
C CYS A 17 -5.55 10.69 -9.22
N LYS A 18 -4.72 10.31 -10.19
CA LYS A 18 -4.65 8.96 -10.76
C LYS A 18 -3.19 8.54 -10.85
N GLY A 19 -2.90 7.29 -10.53
CA GLY A 19 -1.57 6.72 -10.71
C GLY A 19 -1.57 5.21 -10.54
N SER A 20 -0.44 4.59 -10.88
CA SER A 20 -0.26 3.14 -10.79
C SER A 20 0.41 2.77 -9.47
N ILE A 21 -0.12 1.76 -8.78
CA ILE A 21 0.54 1.21 -7.59
C ILE A 21 1.84 0.54 -8.00
N VAL A 22 2.96 0.99 -7.46
CA VAL A 22 4.29 0.42 -7.74
C VAL A 22 4.81 -0.40 -6.56
N ASN A 23 4.36 -0.12 -5.35
CA ASN A 23 4.85 -0.80 -4.15
C ASN A 23 3.84 -0.74 -2.98
N ILE A 24 4.10 -1.54 -1.95
CA ILE A 24 3.38 -1.51 -0.68
C ILE A 24 4.37 -1.59 0.48
N GLN A 25 4.14 -0.78 1.51
CA GLN A 25 5.05 -0.61 2.64
C GLN A 25 4.28 -0.43 3.95
N SER A 26 5.00 -0.52 5.08
CA SER A 26 4.47 -0.21 6.39
C SER A 26 5.51 0.49 7.25
N ASP A 27 5.05 1.34 8.16
CA ASP A 27 5.89 1.98 9.18
C ASP A 27 6.20 1.06 10.40
N MET A 28 5.66 -0.17 10.42
CA MET A 28 6.01 -1.16 11.43
C MET A 28 7.29 -1.92 11.08
N ASP A 29 8.31 -1.85 11.94
CA ASP A 29 9.57 -2.59 11.81
C ASP A 29 9.41 -4.11 11.66
N SER A 30 8.29 -4.68 12.11
CA SER A 30 8.03 -6.12 11.97
C SER A 30 7.56 -6.54 10.58
N TYR A 31 7.22 -5.58 9.71
CA TYR A 31 6.62 -5.77 8.38
C TYR A 31 7.61 -5.46 7.25
N ASP A 32 8.85 -5.97 7.37
CA ASP A 32 9.94 -5.73 6.40
C ASP A 32 9.58 -6.12 4.95
N GLU A 33 8.89 -7.26 4.79
CA GLU A 33 8.48 -7.77 3.48
C GLU A 33 6.96 -7.74 3.36
N MET A 34 6.47 -6.88 2.48
CA MET A 34 5.05 -6.74 2.20
C MET A 34 4.70 -7.15 0.77
N ARG A 35 3.45 -7.58 0.58
CA ARG A 35 2.86 -7.89 -0.71
C ARG A 35 1.42 -7.44 -0.74
N LEU A 36 0.96 -7.00 -1.90
CA LEU A 36 -0.45 -6.74 -2.16
C LEU A 36 -0.95 -7.80 -3.12
N LYS A 37 -1.97 -8.57 -2.70
CA LYS A 37 -2.58 -9.60 -3.54
C LYS A 37 -4.09 -9.53 -3.43
N ASP A 38 -4.75 -9.34 -4.57
CA ASP A 38 -6.21 -9.31 -4.70
C ASP A 38 -6.87 -8.30 -3.73
N GLY A 39 -6.25 -7.13 -3.55
CA GLY A 39 -6.71 -6.09 -2.63
C GLY A 39 -6.42 -6.36 -1.15
N VAL A 40 -5.67 -7.42 -0.83
CA VAL A 40 -5.30 -7.76 0.54
C VAL A 40 -3.81 -7.49 0.77
N PRO A 41 -3.46 -6.58 1.70
CA PRO A 41 -2.08 -6.39 2.11
C PRO A 41 -1.64 -7.56 3.01
N LEU A 42 -0.51 -8.16 2.67
CA LEU A 42 0.12 -9.25 3.41
C LEU A 42 1.52 -8.85 3.86
N TYR A 43 1.91 -9.30 5.04
CA TYR A 43 3.28 -9.19 5.53
C TYR A 43 3.90 -10.57 5.71
N TYR A 44 5.21 -10.68 5.55
CA TYR A 44 5.93 -11.92 5.83
C TYR A 44 6.14 -12.10 7.34
N SER A 45 5.46 -13.09 7.92
CA SER A 45 5.69 -13.43 9.33
C SER A 45 6.95 -14.28 9.46
N LYS A 46 8.04 -13.71 9.97
CA LYS A 46 9.28 -14.46 10.28
C LYS A 46 9.03 -15.67 11.19
N LYS A 47 8.09 -15.53 12.14
CA LYS A 47 7.69 -16.61 13.07
C LYS A 47 6.99 -17.76 12.36
N LEU A 48 6.08 -17.46 11.44
CA LEU A 48 5.30 -18.48 10.72
C LEU A 48 5.94 -18.89 9.38
N LYS A 49 7.02 -18.22 8.97
CA LYS A 49 7.73 -18.38 7.69
C LYS A 49 6.80 -18.35 6.47
N LYS A 50 5.79 -17.47 6.50
CA LYS A 50 4.80 -17.31 5.44
C LYS A 50 4.20 -15.91 5.41
N PHE A 51 3.64 -15.54 4.27
CA PHE A 51 2.82 -14.34 4.12
C PHE A 51 1.48 -14.53 4.82
N VAL A 52 1.11 -13.54 5.63
CA VAL A 52 -0.17 -13.51 6.35
C VAL A 52 -0.83 -12.15 6.13
N PRO A 53 -2.17 -12.09 6.11
CA PRO A 53 -2.88 -10.82 5.99
C PRO A 53 -2.53 -9.87 7.13
N VAL A 54 -2.43 -8.58 6.82
CA VAL A 54 -2.34 -7.54 7.84
C VAL A 54 -3.62 -7.53 8.66
N LYS A 55 -3.49 -7.41 9.98
CA LYS A 55 -4.65 -7.38 10.88
C LYS A 55 -5.37 -6.03 10.73
N PRO A 56 -6.71 -5.97 10.83
CA PRO A 56 -7.45 -4.71 10.70
C PRO A 56 -6.94 -3.59 11.62
N LYS A 57 -6.58 -3.91 12.86
CA LYS A 57 -6.02 -2.94 13.83
C LYS A 57 -4.66 -2.35 13.44
N ASN A 58 -3.97 -2.96 12.47
CA ASN A 58 -2.69 -2.52 11.94
C ASN A 58 -2.85 -2.10 10.46
N MET A 59 -4.06 -1.83 9.98
CA MET A 59 -4.23 -1.41 8.58
C MET A 59 -3.75 0.03 8.37
N ASP A 60 -3.87 0.87 9.41
CA ASP A 60 -3.44 2.27 9.36
C ASP A 60 -1.92 2.44 9.28
N SER A 61 -1.16 1.38 9.58
CA SER A 61 0.30 1.34 9.40
C SER A 61 0.73 1.00 7.97
N VAL A 62 -0.21 0.73 7.06
CA VAL A 62 0.08 0.26 5.68
C VAL A 62 -0.12 1.39 4.68
N PHE A 63 0.86 1.52 3.78
CA PHE A 63 0.90 2.55 2.74
C PHE A 63 1.13 1.91 1.37
N VAL A 64 0.54 2.48 0.33
CA VAL A 64 0.84 2.16 -1.07
C VAL A 64 1.64 3.29 -1.68
N GLU A 65 2.64 2.91 -2.46
CA GLU A 65 3.44 3.82 -3.27
C GLU A 65 2.81 3.88 -4.66
N VAL A 66 2.47 5.08 -5.11
CA VAL A 66 1.78 5.34 -6.38
C VAL A 66 2.65 6.21 -7.27
N PHE A 67 2.85 5.78 -8.51
CA PHE A 67 3.57 6.53 -9.53
C PHE A 67 2.60 7.33 -10.40
N LYS A 68 2.83 8.65 -10.49
CA LYS A 68 1.99 9.63 -11.21
C LYS A 68 2.58 10.09 -12.55
N GLY A 69 3.69 9.50 -13.01
CA GLY A 69 4.34 9.88 -14.27
C GLY A 69 5.35 11.02 -14.17
N ASN A 70 5.26 11.87 -13.14
CA ASN A 70 6.08 13.09 -13.01
C ASN A 70 7.35 12.90 -12.15
N ASN A 71 7.96 11.71 -12.15
CA ASN A 71 9.16 11.34 -11.39
C ASN A 71 9.09 11.44 -9.86
N VAL A 72 7.92 11.72 -9.28
CA VAL A 72 7.70 11.68 -7.84
C VAL A 72 6.64 10.64 -7.54
N ASN A 73 6.96 9.74 -6.62
CA ASN A 73 6.00 8.78 -6.08
C ASN A 73 5.27 9.42 -4.90
N GLU A 74 3.96 9.17 -4.84
CA GLU A 74 3.13 9.58 -3.71
C GLU A 74 2.89 8.35 -2.81
N PHE A 75 2.93 8.56 -1.49
CA PHE A 75 2.68 7.53 -0.50
C PHE A 75 1.32 7.76 0.14
N LEU A 76 0.41 6.81 -0.04
CA LEU A 76 -0.97 6.93 0.40
C LEU A 76 -1.26 5.86 1.43
N ARG A 77 -2.02 6.21 2.47
CA ARG A 77 -2.55 5.19 3.40
C ARG A 77 -3.41 4.22 2.62
N PHE A 78 -3.28 2.93 2.90
CA PHE A 78 -4.06 1.90 2.22
C PHE A 78 -5.58 2.12 2.37
N SER A 79 -6.01 2.66 3.51
CA SER A 79 -7.42 3.01 3.77
C SER A 79 -7.95 4.21 2.98
N SER A 80 -7.08 5.00 2.34
CA SER A 80 -7.45 6.19 1.56
C SER A 80 -7.54 5.95 0.06
N VAL A 81 -7.28 4.72 -0.40
CA VAL A 81 -7.28 4.36 -1.82
C VAL A 81 -8.52 3.51 -2.12
N ALA A 82 -9.28 3.91 -3.14
CA ALA A 82 -10.50 3.24 -3.59
C ALA A 82 -10.24 2.34 -4.80
#